data_AF-A0A2E7EBB0-F1
#
_entry.id   AF-A0A2E7EBB0-F1
#
_cell.length_a   1.000
_cell.length_b   1.000
_cell.length_c   1.000
_cell.angle_alpha   90.00
_cell.angle_beta   90.00
_cell.angle_gamma   90.00
#
_symmetry.space_group_name_H-M   'P 1'
#
loop_
_entity.id
_entity.type
_entity.pdbx_description
1 polymer ?
#
loop_
_entity_poly.entity_id
_entity_poly.type
_entity_poly.pdbx_seq_one_letter_code
_entity_poly.pdbx_strand_id
1 'polypeptide(L)'
;FYYKDHQGETIRRAIHTAKQWIAENGDKVEGLTIHLAGGTIGVTAAMNEAAYETNLWVLPLVFILIFLFVTFFYSSIAAGSMMFMAMLFATTLTYAYMGVTHMGININTVPIIAVGVGVGIDYSIYMMDRIRSEMVARGDLAVSVRQAIRTTGLAVSFTAITLMAGIVMWVILSDLRFQADAALLLIVMVVLNGAAAMLLVPSWVLVFKPKFICDAYEDEDGVIHSH
;
A
#
# COMPACT_ATOMS: atom_id res chain seq x y z
N PHE A 1 -0.33 32.46 -17.54
CA PHE A 1 0.92 31.82 -17.98
C PHE A 1 0.67 30.32 -18.06
N TYR A 2 0.68 29.76 -19.26
CA TYR A 2 0.40 28.34 -19.52
C TYR A 2 1.76 27.61 -19.51
N TYR A 3 2.03 26.82 -18.46
CA TYR A 3 3.24 25.99 -18.42
C TYR A 3 2.98 24.70 -19.22
N LYS A 4 3.92 24.37 -20.11
CA LYS A 4 3.80 23.29 -21.11
C LYS A 4 3.94 21.89 -20.49
N ASP A 5 4.27 21.80 -19.20
CA ASP A 5 4.47 20.53 -18.52
C ASP A 5 4.15 20.63 -17.02
N HIS A 6 3.27 19.75 -16.52
CA HIS A 6 2.79 19.70 -15.13
C HIS A 6 3.51 18.62 -14.31
N GLN A 7 4.75 18.27 -14.68
CA GLN A 7 5.53 17.23 -14.00
C GLN A 7 5.99 17.72 -12.62
N GLY A 8 5.77 16.88 -11.59
CA GLY A 8 6.02 17.21 -10.19
C GLY A 8 7.48 17.60 -9.89
N GLU A 9 8.45 17.05 -10.61
CA GLU A 9 9.87 17.36 -10.40
C GLU A 9 10.27 18.78 -10.82
N THR A 10 9.78 19.27 -11.96
CA THR A 10 10.13 20.61 -12.47
C THR A 10 9.54 21.70 -11.59
N ILE A 11 8.30 21.51 -11.13
CA ILE A 11 7.63 22.42 -10.20
C ILE A 11 8.33 22.38 -8.84
N ARG A 12 8.69 21.20 -8.32
CA ARG A 12 9.48 21.08 -7.08
C ARG A 12 10.81 21.78 -7.17
N ARG A 13 11.54 21.62 -8.28
CA ARG A 13 12.85 22.27 -8.47
C ARG A 13 12.73 23.79 -8.51
N ALA A 14 11.77 24.32 -9.26
CA ALA A 14 11.52 25.76 -9.32
C ALA A 14 11.14 26.33 -7.94
N ILE A 15 10.30 25.63 -7.18
CA ILE A 15 9.90 26.03 -5.83
C ILE A 15 11.07 25.92 -4.86
N HIS A 16 11.88 24.87 -4.96
CA HIS A 16 13.05 24.69 -4.10
C HIS A 16 14.06 25.81 -4.31
N THR A 17 14.37 26.16 -5.56
CA THR A 17 15.23 27.30 -5.90
C THR A 17 14.63 28.62 -5.40
N ALA A 18 13.31 28.81 -5.54
CA ALA A 18 12.64 30.00 -5.03
C ALA A 18 12.69 30.09 -3.49
N LYS A 19 12.45 28.98 -2.77
CA LYS A 19 12.57 28.91 -1.30
C LYS A 19 14.00 29.19 -0.85
N GLN A 20 14.98 28.62 -1.52
CA GLN A 20 16.39 28.81 -1.21
C GLN A 20 16.79 30.28 -1.38
N TRP A 21 16.38 30.91 -2.49
CA TRP A 21 16.64 32.33 -2.71
C TRP A 21 15.95 33.23 -1.67
N ILE A 22 14.71 32.91 -1.28
CA ILE A 22 13.98 33.63 -0.22
C ILE A 22 14.70 33.46 1.13
N ALA A 23 15.18 32.26 1.47
CA ALA A 23 15.92 32.03 2.70
C ALA A 23 17.26 32.80 2.73
N GLU A 24 17.93 32.93 1.59
CA GLU A 24 19.23 33.62 1.48
C GLU A 24 19.11 35.15 1.37
N ASN A 25 17.96 35.68 0.91
CA ASN A 25 17.80 37.11 0.56
C ASN A 25 16.59 37.79 1.19
N GLY A 26 15.67 37.06 1.81
CA GLY A 26 14.43 37.58 2.37
C GLY A 26 14.65 38.53 3.55
N ASP A 27 15.62 38.23 4.40
CA ASP A 27 15.92 39.03 5.61
C ASP A 27 16.87 40.22 5.33
N LYS A 28 17.28 40.44 4.08
CA LYS A 28 18.20 41.54 3.72
C LYS A 28 17.53 42.91 3.69
N VAL A 29 16.20 42.98 3.75
CA VAL A 29 15.42 44.22 3.74
C VAL A 29 14.46 44.21 4.93
N GLU A 30 14.71 45.09 5.89
CA GLU A 30 13.90 45.22 7.10
C GLU A 30 12.44 45.56 6.74
N GLY A 31 11.50 44.68 7.08
CA GLY A 31 10.07 44.84 6.78
C GLY A 31 9.55 44.21 5.47
N LEU A 32 10.41 43.56 4.67
CA LEU A 32 9.99 42.84 3.45
C LEU A 32 9.83 41.34 3.72
N THR A 33 8.61 40.81 3.61
CA THR A 33 8.35 39.37 3.75
C THR A 33 7.96 38.77 2.40
N ILE A 34 8.83 37.92 1.84
CA ILE A 34 8.59 37.30 0.53
C ILE A 34 7.98 35.91 0.75
N HIS A 35 6.74 35.72 0.30
CA HIS A 35 6.08 34.42 0.29
C HIS A 35 6.03 33.84 -1.12
N LEU A 36 6.11 32.51 -1.23
CA LEU A 36 5.86 31.80 -2.49
C LEU A 36 4.48 32.18 -3.04
N ALA A 37 4.40 32.39 -4.36
CA ALA A 37 3.21 32.90 -5.03
C ALA A 37 1.92 32.13 -4.63
N GLY A 38 0.92 32.85 -4.08
CA GLY A 38 -0.36 32.29 -3.63
C GLY A 38 -1.36 31.90 -4.74
N GLY A 39 -0.89 31.77 -5.99
CA GLY A 39 -1.71 31.29 -7.11
C GLY A 39 -1.96 29.77 -7.04
N THR A 40 -2.88 29.26 -7.86
CA THR A 40 -3.26 27.84 -7.91
C THR A 40 -2.09 26.88 -8.03
N ILE A 41 -1.05 27.25 -8.80
CA ILE A 41 0.18 26.45 -8.95
C ILE A 41 0.96 26.36 -7.63
N GLY A 42 1.14 27.49 -6.94
CA GLY A 42 1.90 27.52 -5.68
C GLY A 42 1.17 26.79 -4.56
N VAL A 43 -0.15 26.96 -4.46
CA VAL A 43 -1.00 26.23 -3.50
C VAL A 43 -0.96 24.72 -3.78
N THR A 44 -1.16 24.30 -5.04
CA THR A 44 -1.13 22.88 -5.41
C THR A 44 0.23 22.24 -5.12
N ALA A 45 1.31 22.96 -5.40
CA ALA A 45 2.64 22.44 -5.13
C ALA A 45 2.97 22.37 -3.63
N ALA A 46 2.54 23.35 -2.83
CA ALA A 46 2.65 23.28 -1.38
C ALA A 46 1.84 22.10 -0.80
N MET A 47 0.64 21.86 -1.31
CA MET A 47 -0.17 20.70 -0.93
C MET A 47 0.49 19.37 -1.31
N ASN A 48 1.10 19.28 -2.50
CA ASN A 48 1.81 18.07 -2.93
C ASN A 48 3.09 17.82 -2.13
N GLU A 49 3.79 18.87 -1.72
CA GLU A 49 4.95 18.77 -0.83
C GLU A 49 4.53 18.27 0.55
N ALA A 50 3.49 18.88 1.14
CA ALA A 50 2.93 18.43 2.41
C ALA A 50 2.42 16.99 2.36
N ALA A 51 1.80 16.59 1.25
CA ALA A 51 1.35 15.21 1.04
C ALA A 51 2.54 14.24 0.99
N TYR A 52 3.63 14.61 0.33
CA TYR A 52 4.83 13.78 0.26
C TYR A 52 5.50 13.61 1.63
N GLU A 53 5.68 14.69 2.38
CA GLU A 53 6.16 14.65 3.76
C GLU A 53 5.26 13.77 4.64
N THR A 54 3.94 13.92 4.51
CA THR A 54 2.97 13.09 5.23
C THR A 54 3.13 11.61 4.87
N ASN A 55 3.29 11.30 3.59
CA ASN A 55 3.47 9.93 3.12
C ASN A 55 4.73 9.27 3.68
N LEU A 56 5.83 10.02 3.85
CA LEU A 56 7.07 9.52 4.47
C LEU A 56 6.88 9.08 5.92
N TRP A 57 5.92 9.67 6.64
CA TRP A 57 5.59 9.26 8.01
C TRP A 57 4.49 8.20 8.06
N VAL A 58 3.45 8.33 7.25
CA VAL A 58 2.30 7.43 7.23
C VAL A 58 2.70 6.01 6.83
N LEU A 59 3.52 5.84 5.80
CA LEU A 59 3.89 4.51 5.31
C LEU A 59 4.66 3.67 6.35
N PRO A 60 5.76 4.16 6.93
CA PRO A 60 6.46 3.43 7.99
C PRO A 60 5.56 3.17 9.20
N LEU A 61 4.72 4.13 9.58
CA LEU A 61 3.80 3.95 10.71
C LEU A 61 2.79 2.83 10.44
N VAL A 62 2.17 2.80 9.26
CA VAL A 62 1.24 1.74 8.84
C VAL A 62 1.96 0.39 8.84
N PHE A 63 3.17 0.32 8.30
CA PHE A 63 3.96 -0.90 8.29
C PHE A 63 4.31 -1.42 9.69
N ILE A 64 4.71 -0.52 10.59
CA ILE A 64 5.01 -0.87 11.99
C ILE A 64 3.75 -1.35 12.70
N LEU A 65 2.64 -0.62 12.59
CA LEU A 65 1.38 -1.00 13.24
C LEU A 65 0.88 -2.36 12.74
N ILE A 66 0.91 -2.58 11.44
CA ILE A 66 0.58 -3.86 10.82
C ILE A 66 1.48 -4.98 11.37
N PHE A 67 2.80 -4.78 11.34
CA PHE A 67 3.75 -5.77 11.84
C PHE A 67 3.46 -6.13 13.30
N LEU A 68 3.22 -5.12 14.15
CA LEU A 68 2.91 -5.31 15.55
C LEU A 68 1.57 -6.03 15.75
N PHE A 69 0.51 -5.63 15.06
CA PHE A 69 -0.81 -6.25 15.17
C PHE A 69 -0.82 -7.69 14.68
N VAL A 70 -0.18 -7.99 13.55
CA VAL A 70 -0.05 -9.37 13.05
C VAL A 70 0.78 -10.21 14.01
N THR A 71 1.91 -9.68 14.50
CA THR A 71 2.76 -10.37 15.47
C THR A 71 1.99 -10.68 16.75
N PHE A 72 1.19 -9.73 17.25
CA PHE A 72 0.37 -9.90 18.43
C PHE A 72 -0.77 -10.90 18.20
N PHE A 73 -1.51 -10.76 17.09
CA PHE A 73 -2.65 -11.61 16.76
C PHE A 73 -2.25 -13.08 16.60
N TYR A 74 -1.18 -13.37 15.86
CA TYR A 74 -0.67 -14.73 15.69
C TYR A 74 0.33 -15.15 16.77
N SER A 75 0.61 -14.30 17.76
CA SER A 75 1.68 -14.49 18.75
C SER A 75 3.01 -14.95 18.13
N SER A 76 3.33 -14.45 16.94
CA SER A 76 4.38 -14.97 16.07
C SER A 76 5.08 -13.89 15.27
N ILE A 77 6.35 -13.65 15.58
CA ILE A 77 7.22 -12.73 14.84
C ILE A 77 7.38 -13.20 13.38
N ALA A 78 7.38 -14.53 13.15
CA ALA A 78 7.45 -15.08 11.80
C ALA A 78 6.24 -14.65 10.97
N ALA A 79 5.02 -14.68 11.53
CA ALA A 79 3.82 -14.18 10.86
C ALA A 79 3.96 -12.71 10.50
N GLY A 80 4.30 -11.85 11.48
CA GLY A 80 4.52 -10.42 11.26
C GLY A 80 5.54 -10.14 10.16
N SER A 81 6.68 -10.82 10.20
CA SER A 81 7.76 -10.64 9.22
C SER A 81 7.35 -11.04 7.80
N MET A 82 6.65 -12.16 7.63
CA MET A 82 6.15 -12.59 6.32
C MET A 82 5.15 -11.57 5.76
N MET A 83 4.20 -11.08 6.55
CA MET A 83 3.21 -10.11 6.07
C MET A 83 3.85 -8.78 5.70
N PHE A 84 4.76 -8.31 6.55
CA PHE A 84 5.53 -7.10 6.29
C PHE A 84 6.32 -7.21 4.97
N MET A 85 6.98 -8.34 4.72
CA MET A 85 7.71 -8.57 3.45
C MET A 85 6.78 -8.61 2.23
N ALA A 86 5.62 -9.25 2.31
CA ALA A 86 4.67 -9.31 1.19
C ALA A 86 4.17 -7.90 0.83
N MET A 87 3.83 -7.13 1.85
CA MET A 87 3.35 -5.76 1.72
C MET A 87 4.44 -4.82 1.21
N LEU A 88 5.68 -4.95 1.70
CA LEU A 88 6.82 -4.19 1.20
C LEU A 88 7.05 -4.45 -0.29
N PHE A 89 6.95 -5.71 -0.72
CA PHE A 89 7.05 -6.09 -2.13
C PHE A 89 5.96 -5.45 -2.99
N ALA A 90 4.69 -5.59 -2.59
CA ALA A 90 3.56 -5.01 -3.33
C ALA A 90 3.60 -3.47 -3.37
N THR A 91 4.01 -2.83 -2.27
CA THR A 91 4.18 -1.38 -2.18
C THR A 91 5.32 -0.90 -3.07
N THR A 92 6.44 -1.64 -3.11
CA THR A 92 7.57 -1.32 -3.99
C THR A 92 7.16 -1.41 -5.47
N LEU A 93 6.40 -2.45 -5.84
CA LEU A 93 5.86 -2.56 -7.20
C LEU A 93 4.87 -1.43 -7.54
N THR A 94 4.09 -0.97 -6.57
CA THR A 94 3.21 0.18 -6.73
C THR A 94 4.01 1.46 -7.01
N TYR A 95 5.10 1.71 -6.27
CA TYR A 95 5.99 2.84 -6.53
C TYR A 95 6.73 2.71 -7.87
N ALA A 96 7.13 1.51 -8.26
CA ALA A 96 7.70 1.25 -9.57
C ALA A 96 6.69 1.58 -10.69
N TYR A 97 5.42 1.18 -10.53
CA TYR A 97 4.35 1.53 -11.45
C TYR A 97 4.15 3.06 -11.54
N MET A 98 4.14 3.76 -10.42
CA MET A 98 4.06 5.23 -10.40
C MET A 98 5.25 5.86 -11.14
N GLY A 99 6.46 5.32 -10.98
CA GLY A 99 7.64 5.77 -11.72
C GLY A 99 7.51 5.57 -13.24
N VAL A 100 7.04 4.40 -13.68
CA VAL A 100 6.86 4.08 -15.12
C VAL A 100 5.75 4.91 -15.77
N THR A 101 4.69 5.21 -15.03
CA THR A 101 3.55 6.01 -15.51
C THR A 101 3.75 7.52 -15.33
N HIS A 102 4.90 7.95 -14.79
CA HIS A 102 5.19 9.34 -14.44
C HIS A 102 4.12 9.94 -13.49
N MET A 103 3.53 9.11 -12.64
CA MET A 103 2.56 9.54 -11.64
C MET A 103 3.28 10.06 -10.39
N GLY A 104 3.17 11.36 -10.14
CA GLY A 104 3.76 11.99 -8.95
C GLY A 104 2.99 11.68 -7.66
N ILE A 105 3.71 11.65 -6.53
CA ILE A 105 3.10 11.64 -5.19
C ILE A 105 2.49 13.02 -4.93
N ASN A 106 1.19 13.06 -4.65
CA ASN A 106 0.41 14.28 -4.51
C ASN A 106 -0.75 14.06 -3.52
N ILE A 107 -1.51 15.12 -3.23
CA ILE A 107 -2.59 15.08 -2.24
C ILE A 107 -3.69 14.05 -2.54
N ASN A 108 -3.87 13.66 -3.81
CA ASN A 108 -4.86 12.65 -4.20
C ASN A 108 -4.30 11.22 -4.11
N THR A 109 -3.01 11.02 -4.37
CA THR A 109 -2.43 9.67 -4.41
C THR A 109 -2.03 9.16 -3.03
N VAL A 110 -1.64 10.03 -2.10
CA VAL A 110 -1.21 9.63 -0.74
C VAL A 110 -2.31 8.90 0.05
N PRO A 111 -3.56 9.38 0.09
CA PRO A 111 -4.64 8.63 0.76
C PRO A 111 -4.89 7.27 0.10
N ILE A 112 -4.79 7.20 -1.23
CA ILE A 112 -4.99 5.96 -1.99
C ILE A 112 -3.88 4.94 -1.67
N ILE A 113 -2.63 5.38 -1.54
CA ILE A 113 -1.52 4.51 -1.13
C ILE A 113 -1.79 3.97 0.28
N ALA A 114 -2.18 4.83 1.23
CA ALA A 114 -2.49 4.39 2.59
C ALA A 114 -3.63 3.35 2.64
N VAL A 115 -4.72 3.60 1.90
CA VAL A 115 -5.85 2.67 1.78
C VAL A 115 -5.44 1.37 1.08
N GLY A 116 -4.72 1.47 -0.03
CA GLY A 116 -4.32 0.31 -0.82
C GLY A 116 -3.36 -0.62 -0.06
N VAL A 117 -2.51 -0.07 0.81
CA VAL A 117 -1.69 -0.87 1.74
C VAL A 117 -2.57 -1.62 2.74
N GLY A 118 -3.59 -0.96 3.32
CA GLY A 118 -4.55 -1.59 4.21
C GLY A 118 -5.36 -2.72 3.56
N VAL A 119 -5.92 -2.48 2.37
CA VAL A 119 -6.62 -3.52 1.61
C VAL A 119 -5.67 -4.67 1.22
N GLY A 120 -4.40 -4.35 0.96
CA GLY A 120 -3.43 -5.32 0.53
C GLY A 120 -3.05 -6.36 1.58
N ILE A 121 -2.95 -5.94 2.84
CA ILE A 121 -2.67 -6.88 3.93
C ILE A 121 -3.83 -7.86 4.17
N ASP A 122 -5.07 -7.43 4.00
CA ASP A 122 -6.24 -8.29 4.21
C ASP A 122 -6.17 -9.55 3.35
N TYR A 123 -5.72 -9.43 2.10
CA TYR A 123 -5.52 -10.59 1.21
C TYR A 123 -4.44 -11.54 1.72
N SER A 124 -3.37 -11.01 2.30
CA SER A 124 -2.30 -11.81 2.87
C SER A 124 -2.79 -12.54 4.13
N ILE A 125 -3.50 -11.84 5.02
CA ILE A 125 -4.09 -12.39 6.25
C ILE A 125 -5.05 -13.51 5.90
N TYR A 126 -5.95 -13.26 4.95
CA TYR A 126 -6.95 -14.24 4.56
C TYR A 126 -6.34 -15.50 3.94
N MET A 127 -5.29 -15.36 3.12
CA MET A 127 -4.55 -16.52 2.58
C MET A 127 -3.82 -17.28 3.69
N MET A 128 -3.15 -16.57 4.60
CA MET A 128 -2.41 -17.17 5.72
C MET A 128 -3.34 -17.93 6.67
N ASP A 129 -4.47 -17.33 7.03
CA ASP A 129 -5.46 -17.93 7.92
C ASP A 129 -6.09 -19.17 7.27
N ARG A 130 -6.37 -19.13 5.96
CA ARG A 130 -6.84 -20.32 5.25
C ARG A 130 -5.82 -21.45 5.27
N ILE A 131 -4.54 -21.16 5.02
CA ILE A 131 -3.49 -22.19 5.08
C ILE A 131 -3.42 -22.79 6.49
N ARG A 132 -3.51 -21.96 7.53
CA ARG A 132 -3.54 -22.39 8.92
C ARG A 132 -4.74 -23.29 9.22
N SER A 133 -5.94 -22.90 8.81
CA SER A 133 -7.16 -23.73 8.97
C SER A 133 -7.06 -25.07 8.23
N GLU A 134 -6.57 -25.09 6.99
CA GLU A 134 -6.39 -26.34 6.25
C GLU A 134 -5.30 -27.23 6.87
N MET A 135 -4.24 -26.63 7.45
CA MET A 135 -3.18 -27.35 8.15
C MET A 135 -3.73 -28.10 9.37
N VAL A 136 -4.59 -27.46 10.15
CA VAL A 136 -5.26 -28.09 11.29
C VAL A 136 -6.15 -29.24 10.83
N ALA A 137 -6.91 -29.05 9.74
CA ALA A 137 -7.83 -30.06 9.24
C ALA A 137 -7.16 -31.27 8.57
N ARG A 138 -5.94 -31.10 8.02
CA ARG A 138 -5.30 -32.13 7.15
C ARG A 138 -3.99 -32.66 7.69
N GLY A 139 -3.27 -31.90 8.51
CA GLY A 139 -1.95 -32.27 9.04
C GLY A 139 -0.80 -32.30 8.03
N ASP A 140 -1.06 -32.10 6.74
CA ASP A 140 -0.02 -32.03 5.69
C ASP A 140 0.06 -30.62 5.09
N LEU A 141 1.21 -29.97 5.24
CA LEU A 141 1.41 -28.58 4.82
C LEU A 141 1.24 -28.39 3.31
N ALA A 142 1.75 -29.31 2.48
CA ALA A 142 1.71 -29.17 1.03
C ALA A 142 0.26 -29.32 0.52
N VAL A 143 -0.48 -30.28 1.08
CA VAL A 143 -1.90 -30.47 0.77
C VAL A 143 -2.72 -29.28 1.25
N SER A 144 -2.42 -28.76 2.44
CA SER A 144 -3.13 -27.62 3.03
C SER A 144 -2.94 -26.35 2.23
N VAL A 145 -1.71 -26.04 1.82
CA VAL A 145 -1.40 -24.91 0.93
C VAL A 145 -2.10 -25.06 -0.41
N ARG A 146 -2.07 -26.25 -1.02
CA ARG A 146 -2.76 -26.50 -2.30
C ARG A 146 -4.27 -26.25 -2.18
N GLN A 147 -4.88 -26.72 -1.09
CA GLN A 147 -6.31 -26.55 -0.87
C GLN A 147 -6.68 -25.09 -0.57
N ALA A 148 -5.86 -24.39 0.22
CA ALA A 148 -6.02 -22.97 0.50
C ALA A 148 -5.97 -22.14 -0.80
N ILE A 149 -5.00 -22.38 -1.68
CA ILE A 149 -4.93 -21.71 -2.99
C ILE A 149 -6.19 -22.01 -3.82
N ARG A 150 -6.65 -23.26 -3.87
CA ARG A 150 -7.82 -23.66 -4.67
C ARG A 150 -9.12 -23.02 -4.20
N THR A 151 -9.28 -22.82 -2.88
CA THR A 151 -10.50 -22.27 -2.27
C THR A 151 -10.41 -20.77 -2.13
N THR A 152 -9.44 -20.28 -1.35
CA THR A 152 -9.25 -18.86 -1.06
C THR A 152 -8.74 -18.08 -2.26
N GLY A 153 -8.01 -18.70 -3.19
CA GLY A 153 -7.60 -18.01 -4.42
C GLY A 153 -8.80 -17.50 -5.23
N LEU A 154 -9.88 -18.29 -5.30
CA LEU A 154 -11.14 -17.85 -5.93
C LEU A 154 -11.82 -16.75 -5.13
N ALA A 155 -11.88 -16.87 -3.81
CA ALA A 155 -12.50 -15.85 -2.95
C ALA A 155 -11.76 -14.50 -3.02
N VAL A 156 -10.43 -14.50 -2.93
CA VAL A 156 -9.60 -13.30 -3.09
C VAL A 156 -9.81 -12.69 -4.47
N SER A 157 -9.76 -13.51 -5.53
CA SER A 157 -9.99 -13.02 -6.90
C SER A 157 -11.37 -12.40 -7.07
N PHE A 158 -12.41 -13.01 -6.49
CA PHE A 158 -13.77 -12.50 -6.53
C PHE A 158 -13.88 -11.15 -5.83
N THR A 159 -13.37 -11.03 -4.59
CA THR A 159 -13.37 -9.75 -3.85
C THR A 159 -12.59 -8.65 -4.56
N ALA A 160 -11.44 -8.99 -5.15
CA ALA A 160 -10.65 -8.05 -5.94
C ALA A 160 -11.42 -7.59 -7.19
N ILE A 161 -12.09 -8.49 -7.91
CA ILE A 161 -12.92 -8.14 -9.08
C ILE A 161 -14.09 -7.26 -8.67
N THR A 162 -14.79 -7.57 -7.56
CA THR A 162 -15.90 -6.74 -7.06
C THR A 162 -15.43 -5.34 -6.70
N LEU A 163 -14.28 -5.22 -6.01
CA LEU A 163 -13.70 -3.93 -5.66
C LEU A 163 -13.29 -3.14 -6.90
N MET A 164 -12.60 -3.79 -7.85
CA MET A 164 -12.23 -3.18 -9.13
C MET A 164 -13.44 -2.71 -9.94
N ALA A 165 -14.53 -3.49 -9.96
CA ALA A 165 -15.75 -3.12 -10.67
C ALA A 165 -16.36 -1.82 -10.10
N GLY A 166 -16.32 -1.63 -8.78
CA GLY A 166 -16.74 -0.38 -8.14
C GLY A 166 -15.85 0.82 -8.51
N ILE A 167 -14.53 0.60 -8.59
CA ILE A 167 -13.56 1.67 -8.87
C ILE A 167 -13.51 2.02 -10.37
N VAL A 168 -13.72 1.05 -11.26
CA VAL A 168 -13.69 1.22 -12.72
C VAL A 168 -14.64 2.31 -13.19
N MET A 169 -15.80 2.46 -12.53
CA MET A 169 -16.74 3.54 -12.88
C MET A 169 -16.10 4.93 -12.72
N TRP A 170 -15.23 5.14 -11.73
CA TRP A 170 -14.53 6.42 -11.56
C TRP A 170 -13.47 6.66 -12.62
N VAL A 171 -12.86 5.60 -13.16
CA VAL A 171 -11.91 5.70 -14.27
C VAL A 171 -12.62 6.13 -15.56
N ILE A 172 -13.84 5.63 -15.80
CA ILE A 172 -14.58 5.87 -17.05
C ILE A 172 -15.39 7.19 -17.00
N LEU A 173 -16.01 7.48 -15.86
CA LEU A 173 -17.00 8.56 -15.75
C LEU A 173 -16.44 9.88 -15.20
N SER A 174 -15.18 9.94 -14.76
CA SER A 174 -14.63 11.17 -14.19
C SER A 174 -14.06 12.10 -15.27
N ASP A 175 -14.61 13.31 -15.35
CA ASP A 175 -14.08 14.39 -16.18
C ASP A 175 -12.74 14.96 -15.64
N LEU A 176 -12.40 14.69 -14.38
CA LEU A 176 -11.17 15.15 -13.75
C LEU A 176 -10.08 14.06 -13.82
N ARG A 177 -9.03 14.34 -14.60
CA ARG A 177 -7.86 13.44 -14.76
C ARG A 177 -7.26 12.96 -13.43
N PHE A 178 -7.23 13.81 -12.39
CA PHE A 178 -6.70 13.44 -11.07
C PHE A 178 -7.49 12.31 -10.39
N GLN A 179 -8.82 12.28 -10.55
CA GLN A 179 -9.66 11.25 -9.95
C GLN A 179 -9.53 9.93 -10.72
N ALA A 180 -9.43 9.99 -12.04
CA ALA A 180 -9.16 8.82 -12.87
C ALA A 180 -7.80 8.18 -12.56
N ASP A 181 -6.75 9.00 -12.40
CA ASP A 181 -5.39 8.54 -12.03
C ASP A 181 -5.36 7.87 -10.64
N ALA A 182 -6.04 8.47 -9.65
CA ALA A 182 -6.19 7.91 -8.31
C ALA A 182 -6.93 6.57 -8.32
N ALA A 183 -8.01 6.46 -9.09
CA ALA A 183 -8.78 5.23 -9.26
C ALA A 183 -7.96 4.13 -9.95
N LEU A 184 -7.20 4.49 -10.99
CA LEU A 184 -6.30 3.56 -11.67
C LEU A 184 -5.20 3.04 -10.74
N LEU A 185 -4.60 3.91 -9.93
CA LEU A 185 -3.60 3.53 -8.93
C LEU A 185 -4.18 2.51 -7.95
N LEU A 186 -5.39 2.75 -7.43
CA LEU A 186 -6.04 1.82 -6.50
C LEU A 186 -6.30 0.46 -7.14
N ILE A 187 -6.75 0.40 -8.40
CA ILE A 187 -6.94 -0.86 -9.13
C ILE A 187 -5.61 -1.63 -9.23
N VAL A 188 -4.54 -0.95 -9.62
CA VAL A 188 -3.20 -1.55 -9.71
C VAL A 188 -2.74 -2.08 -8.35
N MET A 189 -2.96 -1.33 -7.28
CA MET A 189 -2.64 -1.78 -5.92
C MET A 189 -3.42 -3.03 -5.53
N VAL A 190 -4.72 -3.09 -5.81
CA VAL A 190 -5.55 -4.28 -5.52
C VAL A 190 -5.00 -5.51 -6.24
N VAL A 191 -4.66 -5.38 -7.52
CA VAL A 191 -4.09 -6.47 -8.32
C VAL A 191 -2.73 -6.90 -7.78
N LEU A 192 -1.82 -5.96 -7.55
CA LEU A 192 -0.46 -6.26 -7.08
C LEU A 192 -0.47 -6.90 -5.69
N ASN A 193 -1.31 -6.40 -4.77
CA ASN A 193 -1.42 -6.98 -3.44
C ASN A 193 -2.08 -8.37 -3.47
N GLY A 194 -3.15 -8.54 -4.25
CA GLY A 194 -3.78 -9.85 -4.43
C GLY A 194 -2.80 -10.89 -5.01
N ALA A 195 -2.04 -10.50 -6.03
CA ALA A 195 -1.00 -11.34 -6.61
C ALA A 195 0.12 -11.66 -5.61
N ALA A 196 0.60 -10.65 -4.86
CA ALA A 196 1.62 -10.85 -3.82
C ALA A 196 1.13 -11.81 -2.73
N ALA A 197 -0.12 -11.66 -2.26
CA ALA A 197 -0.74 -12.55 -1.28
C ALA A 197 -0.87 -13.98 -1.81
N MET A 198 -1.34 -14.16 -3.05
CA MET A 198 -1.57 -15.49 -3.64
C MET A 198 -0.29 -16.23 -4.01
N LEU A 199 0.81 -15.51 -4.27
CA LEU A 199 2.08 -16.10 -4.67
C LEU A 199 3.06 -16.20 -3.50
N LEU A 200 3.34 -15.09 -2.83
CA LEU A 200 4.40 -15.02 -1.82
C LEU A 200 4.01 -15.74 -0.53
N VAL A 201 2.79 -15.56 -0.03
CA VAL A 201 2.38 -16.16 1.25
C VAL A 201 2.45 -17.69 1.20
N PRO A 202 1.82 -18.38 0.22
CA PRO A 202 1.96 -19.83 0.10
C PRO A 202 3.41 -20.30 -0.07
N SER A 203 4.19 -19.60 -0.90
CA SER A 203 5.60 -19.96 -1.12
C SER A 203 6.43 -19.86 0.14
N TRP A 204 6.27 -18.78 0.92
CA TRP A 204 7.00 -18.59 2.17
C TRP A 204 6.57 -19.58 3.25
N VAL A 205 5.27 -19.89 3.34
CA VAL A 205 4.80 -20.91 4.28
C VAL A 205 5.42 -22.28 3.97
N LEU A 206 5.50 -22.68 2.70
CA LEU A 206 6.13 -23.95 2.30
C LEU A 206 7.64 -24.00 2.59
N VAL A 207 8.34 -22.88 2.41
CA VAL A 207 9.80 -22.78 2.59
C VAL A 207 10.18 -22.68 4.06
N PHE A 208 9.56 -21.77 4.80
CA PHE A 208 9.93 -21.48 6.18
C PHE A 208 9.23 -22.37 7.21
N LYS A 209 8.09 -23.01 6.84
CA LYS A 209 7.32 -23.92 7.69
C LYS A 209 7.10 -23.35 9.09
N PRO A 210 6.43 -22.18 9.19
CA PRO A 210 6.37 -21.47 10.44
C PRO A 210 5.52 -22.23 11.48
N LYS A 211 6.02 -22.28 12.73
CA LYS A 211 5.41 -23.04 13.82
C LYS A 211 3.96 -22.65 14.10
N PHE A 212 3.61 -21.37 14.03
CA PHE A 212 2.23 -20.92 14.26
C PHE A 212 1.19 -21.49 13.25
N ILE A 213 1.67 -22.04 12.13
CA ILE A 213 0.86 -22.79 11.15
C ILE A 213 1.02 -24.28 11.38
N CYS A 214 2.26 -24.78 11.47
CA CYS A 214 2.53 -26.22 11.52
C CYS A 214 2.14 -26.89 12.84
N ASP A 215 2.21 -26.15 13.94
CA ASP A 215 1.88 -26.61 15.30
C ASP A 215 0.50 -26.06 15.75
N ALA A 216 -0.29 -25.53 14.80
CA ALA A 216 -1.63 -25.05 15.09
C ALA A 216 -2.58 -26.22 15.40
N TYR A 217 -3.50 -26.02 16.35
CA TYR A 217 -4.53 -26.99 16.70
C TYR A 217 -5.86 -26.29 16.95
N GLU A 218 -6.95 -27.02 16.77
CA GLU A 218 -8.32 -26.57 17.08
C GLU A 218 -8.72 -27.13 18.45
N ASP A 219 -9.25 -26.27 19.33
CA ASP A 219 -9.80 -26.68 20.63
C ASP A 219 -11.22 -27.24 20.51
N GLU A 220 -11.80 -27.70 21.62
CA GLU A 220 -13.16 -28.26 21.66
C GLU A 220 -14.25 -27.27 21.26
N ASP A 221 -13.95 -25.96 21.31
CA ASP A 221 -14.85 -24.87 20.94
C ASP A 221 -14.70 -24.46 19.46
N GLY A 222 -13.81 -25.11 18.71
CA GLY A 222 -13.54 -24.81 17.29
C GLY A 222 -12.61 -23.62 17.06
N VAL A 223 -11.89 -23.16 18.09
CA VAL A 223 -10.95 -22.04 18.02
C VAL A 223 -9.55 -22.55 17.73
N ILE A 224 -8.90 -21.96 16.72
CA ILE A 224 -7.55 -22.36 16.32
C ILE A 224 -6.50 -21.62 17.17
N HIS A 225 -5.75 -22.38 17.96
CA HIS A 225 -4.61 -21.92 18.75
C HIS A 225 -3.29 -22.22 18.06
N SER A 226 -2.24 -21.51 18.46
CA SER A 226 -0.85 -21.82 18.11
C SER A 226 -0.07 -21.97 19.40
N HIS A 227 0.73 -23.04 19.51
CA HIS A 227 1.67 -23.24 20.62
C HIS A 227 2.77 -22.19 20.70
#